data_AF-A0A0Q1BUB3-F1
#
_entry.id   AF-A0A0Q1BUB3-F1
#
_cell.length_a   1.000
_cell.length_b   1.000
_cell.length_c   1.000
_cell.angle_alpha   90.00
_cell.angle_beta   90.00
_cell.angle_gamma   90.00
#
_symmetry.space_group_name_H-M   'P 1'
#
loop_
_entity.id
_entity.type
_entity.pdbx_description
1 polymer ?
#
loop_
_entity_poly.entity_id
_entity_poly.type
_entity_poly.pdbx_seq_one_letter_code
_entity_poly.pdbx_strand_id
1 'polypeptide(L)' 'MNRDDFMAFFRNDEQLNTLNADDRIEIFSEILLGSSDITKQRLENLIADYNVGDLTVIEIL' A
#
# COMPACT_ATOMS: atom_id res chain seq x y z
N MET A 1 -8.78 -18.53 8.09
CA MET A 1 -7.56 -17.74 7.84
C MET A 1 -7.22 -17.02 9.13
N ASN A 2 -6.08 -17.33 9.72
CA ASN A 2 -5.56 -16.58 10.87
C ASN A 2 -4.62 -15.46 10.37
N ARG A 3 -4.16 -14.60 11.27
CA ARG A 3 -3.22 -13.52 10.94
C ARG A 3 -1.96 -14.03 10.23
N ASP A 4 -1.43 -15.17 10.66
CA ASP A 4 -0.17 -15.69 10.13
C ASP A 4 -0.35 -16.25 8.72
N ASP A 5 -1.47 -16.91 8.43
CA ASP A 5 -1.83 -17.35 7.07
C ASP A 5 -1.94 -16.14 6.13
N PHE A 6 -2.57 -15.06 6.60
CA PHE A 6 -2.69 -13.81 5.84
C PHE A 6 -1.33 -13.18 5.58
N MET A 7 -0.53 -12.98 6.62
CA MET A 7 0.79 -12.38 6.47
C MET A 7 1.74 -13.25 5.64
N ALA A 8 1.60 -14.57 5.68
CA ALA A 8 2.40 -15.48 4.85
C ALA A 8 2.10 -15.32 3.36
N PHE A 9 0.84 -15.10 2.99
CA PHE A 9 0.45 -14.84 1.60
C PHE A 9 1.10 -13.55 1.08
N PHE A 10 0.94 -12.43 1.80
CA PHE A 10 1.44 -11.12 1.36
C PHE A 10 2.96 -10.92 1.50
N ARG A 11 3.67 -11.85 2.16
CA ARG A 11 5.15 -11.85 2.23
C ARG A 11 5.80 -12.75 1.18
N ASN A 12 5.00 -13.44 0.37
CA ASN A 12 5.49 -14.29 -0.70
C ASN A 12 5.33 -13.54 -2.03
N ASP A 13 6.45 -13.12 -2.63
CA ASP A 13 6.45 -12.37 -3.89
C ASP A 13 5.80 -13.14 -5.04
N GLU A 14 5.94 -14.48 -5.10
CA GLU A 14 5.29 -15.30 -6.13
C GLU A 14 3.77 -15.23 -6.01
N GLN A 15 3.25 -15.33 -4.79
CA GLN A 15 1.81 -15.24 -4.51
C GLN A 15 1.31 -13.82 -4.79
N LEU A 16 2.03 -12.80 -4.35
CA LEU A 16 1.70 -11.40 -4.59
C LEU A 16 1.63 -11.09 -6.10
N ASN A 17 2.50 -11.71 -6.90
CA ASN A 17 2.53 -11.57 -8.36
C ASN A 17 1.39 -12.27 -9.09
N THR A 18 0.60 -13.12 -8.41
CA THR A 18 -0.63 -13.69 -8.99
C THR A 18 -1.80 -12.71 -8.98
N LEU A 19 -1.74 -11.67 -8.14
CA LEU A 19 -2.78 -10.64 -8.04
C LEU A 19 -2.71 -9.67 -9.21
N ASN A 20 -3.85 -9.45 -9.87
CA ASN A 20 -3.99 -8.42 -10.89
C ASN A 20 -4.09 -7.02 -10.25
N ALA A 21 -4.18 -5.96 -11.08
CA ALA A 21 -4.25 -4.60 -10.58
C ALA A 21 -5.50 -4.33 -9.73
N ASP A 22 -6.66 -4.85 -10.13
CA ASP A 22 -7.94 -4.66 -9.45
C ASP A 22 -7.93 -5.39 -8.10
N ASP A 23 -7.44 -6.63 -8.04
CA ASP A 23 -7.31 -7.41 -6.79
C ASP A 23 -6.46 -6.65 -5.77
N ARG A 24 -5.35 -6.04 -6.23
CA ARG A 24 -4.45 -5.25 -5.38
C ARG A 24 -5.16 -4.01 -4.85
N ILE A 25 -5.91 -3.29 -5.69
CA ILE A 25 -6.65 -2.10 -5.29
C ILE A 25 -7.70 -2.45 -4.22
N GLU A 26 -8.47 -3.51 -4.43
CA GLU A 26 -9.49 -3.98 -3.48
C GLU A 26 -8.86 -4.29 -2.12
N ILE A 27 -7.82 -5.13 -2.09
CA ILE A 27 -7.14 -5.54 -0.86
C ILE A 27 -6.54 -4.33 -0.12
N PHE A 28 -5.84 -3.44 -0.81
CA PHE A 28 -5.26 -2.26 -0.15
C PHE A 28 -6.35 -1.34 0.40
N SER A 29 -7.50 -1.21 -0.27
CA SER A 29 -8.63 -0.40 0.22
C SER A 29 -9.24 -0.96 1.51
N GLU A 30 -9.18 -2.27 1.72
CA GLU A 30 -9.70 -2.93 2.93
C GLU A 30 -8.68 -2.96 4.09
N ILE A 31 -7.38 -3.06 3.79
CA ILE A 31 -6.32 -3.14 4.82
C ILE A 31 -6.04 -1.78 5.47
N LEU A 32 -6.10 -0.70 4.69
CA LEU A 32 -5.78 0.64 5.19
C LEU A 32 -6.83 1.06 6.22
N LEU A 33 -6.39 1.38 7.44
CA LEU A 33 -7.25 1.88 8.51
C LEU A 33 -7.69 3.35 8.28
N GLY A 34 -7.32 3.92 7.13
CA GLY A 34 -7.68 5.27 6.71
C GLY A 34 -6.72 6.32 7.24
N SER A 35 -7.23 7.28 8.01
CA SER A 35 -6.52 8.51 8.38
C SER A 35 -5.20 8.31 9.14
N SER A 36 -5.01 7.16 9.81
CA SER A 36 -3.74 6.82 10.46
C SER A 36 -2.65 6.34 9.50
N ASP A 37 -3.05 5.80 8.34
CA ASP A 37 -2.12 5.27 7.34
C ASP A 37 -1.75 6.29 6.26
N ILE A 38 -2.62 7.26 6.04
CA ILE A 38 -2.44 8.35 5.07
C ILE A 38 -1.85 9.56 5.79
N THR A 39 -0.53 9.55 6.00
CA THR A 39 0.22 10.70 6.50
C THR A 39 1.07 11.30 5.39
N LYS A 40 1.36 12.61 5.47
CA LYS A 40 2.24 13.29 4.52
C LYS A 40 3.55 12.53 4.31
N GLN A 41 4.20 12.14 5.41
CA GLN A 41 5.48 11.44 5.38
C GLN A 41 5.39 10.07 4.67
N ARG A 42 4.32 9.30 4.90
CA ARG A 42 4.15 7.99 4.24
C ARG A 42 3.89 8.14 2.75
N LEU A 43 3.11 9.14 2.35
CA LEU A 43 2.87 9.45 0.94
C LEU A 43 4.14 9.97 0.24
N GLU A 44 4.94 10.80 0.90
CA GLU A 44 6.24 11.26 0.36
C GLU A 44 7.21 10.09 0.17
N ASN A 45 7.31 9.18 1.13
CA ASN A 45 8.12 7.97 1.01
C ASN A 45 7.64 7.08 -0.15
N LEU A 46 6.32 6.89 -0.28
CA LEU A 46 5.74 6.13 -1.38
C LEU A 46 6.12 6.72 -2.74
N ILE A 47 5.99 8.03 -2.91
CA ILE A 47 6.36 8.71 -4.17
C ILE A 47 7.86 8.53 -4.47
N ALA A 48 8.72 8.58 -3.45
CA ALA A 48 10.16 8.36 -3.58
C ALA A 48 10.49 6.90 -3.96
N ASP A 49 9.83 5.92 -3.35
CA ASP A 49 10.02 4.48 -3.65
C ASP A 49 9.66 4.14 -5.10
N TYR A 50 8.67 4.82 -5.66
CA TYR A 50 8.27 4.68 -7.07
C TYR A 50 9.05 5.62 -8.01
N ASN A 51 10.02 6.38 -7.49
CA ASN A 51 10.86 7.31 -8.24
C ASN A 51 10.05 8.34 -9.08
N VAL A 52 8.93 8.82 -8.53
CA VAL A 52 8.07 9.79 -9.20
C VAL A 52 8.47 11.21 -8.78
N GLY A 53 9.22 11.91 -9.63
CA GLY A 53 9.74 13.26 -9.33
C GLY A 53 8.74 14.41 -9.51
N ASP A 54 7.63 14.16 -10.22
CA ASP A 54 6.70 15.20 -10.65
C ASP A 54 5.51 15.40 -9.69
N LEU A 55 5.50 14.69 -8.56
CA LEU A 55 4.46 14.77 -7.53
C LEU A 55 5.00 15.36 -6.24
N THR A 56 4.16 16.10 -5.52
CA THR A 56 4.47 16.66 -4.19
C THR A 56 3.24 16.54 -3.30
N VAL A 57 3.45 16.11 -2.05
CA VAL A 57 2.37 15.95 -1.07
C VAL A 57 2.19 17.26 -0.29
N ILE A 58 0.98 17.81 -0.34
CA ILE A 58 0.61 19.02 0.40
C ILE A 58 -0.37 18.62 1.51
N GLU A 59 -0.03 18.93 2.75
CA GLU A 59 -0.94 18.80 3.89
C GLU A 59 -1.74 20.09 4.04
N ILE A 60 -3.06 19.97 4.08
CA ILE A 60 -3.98 21.10 4.25
C ILE A 60 -4.45 21.08 5.71
N LEU A 61 -4.21 22.20 6.40
CA LEU A 61 -4.63 22.45 7.78
C LEU A 61 -6.10 22.87 7.84
#